data_AF-A0A7V4ATR4-F1
#
_entry.id   AF-A0A7V4ATR4-F1
#
_cell.length_a   1.000
_cell.length_b   1.000
_cell.length_c   1.000
_cell.angle_alpha   90.00
_cell.angle_beta   90.00
_cell.angle_gamma   90.00
#
_symmetry.space_group_name_H-M   'P 1'
#
loop_
_entity.id
_entity.type
_entity.pdbx_description
1 polymer ?
#
loop_
_entity_poly.entity_id
_entity_poly.type
_entity_poly.pdbx_seq_one_letter_code
_entity_poly.pdbx_strand_id
1 'polypeptide(L)'
;MPNGGSDCCGNCIHNRAVQEIGRPKRDQFEKFAELSYCTLRDVNITHPFWTYCRNRRSGGRRRNPSVQEQPIGWIYASGLYENSYVRIPWNGPNEPHANVATECSTCGRKTDRGITVEHEGATLGFCTNRHYVEWWKTIHDDPLIRPDRLQTPEQRYEGQGGGEERGTRDI
;
A
#
# COMPACT_ATOMS: atom_id res chain seq x y z
N MET A 1 1.66 -18.80 0.01
CA MET A 1 1.59 -18.29 1.40
C MET A 1 1.56 -16.77 1.31
N PRO A 2 0.80 -16.03 2.15
CA PRO A 2 1.00 -14.59 2.18
C PRO A 2 2.45 -14.34 2.60
N ASN A 3 3.26 -13.79 1.70
CA ASN A 3 4.66 -13.43 1.97
C ASN A 3 4.76 -12.16 2.84
N GLY A 4 3.69 -11.84 3.57
CA GLY A 4 3.65 -10.80 4.56
C GLY A 4 4.63 -11.14 5.67
N GLY A 5 5.82 -10.54 5.63
CA GLY A 5 6.84 -10.70 6.67
C GLY A 5 6.26 -10.57 8.09
N SER A 6 7.05 -10.97 9.09
CA SER A 6 6.61 -10.95 10.50
C SER A 6 6.21 -9.55 11.00
N ASP A 7 6.53 -8.50 10.26
CA ASP A 7 6.27 -7.09 10.55
C ASP A 7 4.95 -6.53 9.98
N CYS A 8 4.08 -7.37 9.42
CA CYS A 8 2.74 -6.94 8.96
C CYS A 8 1.72 -6.72 10.10
N CYS A 9 0.67 -5.98 9.79
CA CYS A 9 -0.45 -5.68 10.68
C CYS A 9 -1.26 -6.93 11.09
N GLY A 10 -1.20 -8.01 10.31
CA GLY A 10 -1.76 -9.33 10.67
C GLY A 10 -1.09 -9.97 11.89
N ASN A 11 0.04 -9.43 12.34
CA ASN A 11 0.73 -9.85 13.58
C ASN A 11 0.74 -8.75 14.65
N CYS A 12 0.04 -7.62 14.44
CA CYS A 12 0.09 -6.46 15.31
C CYS A 12 -0.96 -6.53 16.41
N ILE A 13 -0.58 -6.24 17.66
CA ILE A 13 -1.53 -6.18 18.79
C ILE A 13 -2.62 -5.11 18.63
N HIS A 14 -2.42 -4.10 17.77
CA HIS A 14 -3.42 -3.08 17.50
C HIS A 14 -4.44 -3.50 16.44
N ASN A 15 -4.24 -4.65 15.79
CA ASN A 15 -5.25 -5.22 14.90
C ASN A 15 -6.30 -5.95 15.74
N ARG A 16 -7.57 -5.51 15.67
CA ARG A 16 -8.71 -6.14 16.36
C ARG A 16 -8.81 -7.64 16.08
N ALA A 17 -8.60 -8.08 14.84
CA ALA A 17 -8.60 -9.51 14.50
C ALA A 17 -7.56 -10.29 15.31
N VAL A 18 -6.38 -9.73 15.55
CA VAL A 18 -5.33 -10.35 16.38
C VAL A 18 -5.77 -10.41 17.86
N GLN A 19 -6.48 -9.39 18.34
CA GLN A 19 -6.99 -9.35 19.71
C GLN A 19 -8.10 -10.39 19.94
N GLU A 20 -8.97 -10.59 18.96
CA GLU A 20 -10.17 -11.43 19.09
C GLU A 20 -9.92 -12.90 18.75
N ILE A 21 -9.21 -13.18 17.66
CA ILE A 21 -9.04 -14.55 17.15
C ILE A 21 -7.57 -15.01 17.08
N GLY A 22 -6.62 -14.13 17.44
CA GLY A 22 -5.19 -14.46 17.44
C GLY A 22 -4.61 -14.63 16.03
N ARG A 23 -3.62 -15.52 15.87
CA ARG A 23 -3.07 -15.84 14.55
C ARG A 23 -4.07 -16.73 13.79
N PRO A 24 -4.51 -16.34 12.59
CA PRO A 24 -5.52 -17.11 11.87
C PRO A 24 -4.92 -18.39 11.29
N LYS A 25 -5.71 -19.46 11.31
CA LYS A 25 -5.48 -20.65 10.48
C LYS A 25 -5.85 -20.35 9.02
N ARG A 26 -5.45 -21.22 8.09
CA ARG A 26 -5.66 -21.01 6.64
C ARG A 26 -7.13 -20.81 6.26
N ASP A 27 -8.03 -21.53 6.93
CA ASP A 27 -9.49 -21.48 6.77
C ASP A 27 -10.14 -20.23 7.40
N GLN A 28 -9.35 -19.40 8.11
CA GLN A 28 -9.85 -18.22 8.83
C GLN A 28 -9.38 -16.90 8.20
N PHE A 29 -8.68 -16.93 7.06
CA PHE A 29 -8.10 -15.72 6.47
C PHE A 29 -9.13 -14.67 6.06
N GLU A 30 -10.28 -15.09 5.53
CA GLU A 30 -11.37 -14.17 5.16
C GLU A 30 -11.95 -13.48 6.39
N LYS A 31 -12.40 -14.27 7.39
CA LYS A 31 -12.87 -13.75 8.68
C LYS A 31 -11.84 -12.84 9.35
N PHE A 32 -10.56 -13.19 9.27
CA PHE A 32 -9.49 -12.38 9.83
C PHE A 32 -9.35 -11.04 9.10
N ALA A 33 -9.48 -11.01 7.77
CA ALA A 33 -9.47 -9.78 7.00
C ALA A 33 -10.70 -8.91 7.32
N GLU A 34 -11.90 -9.50 7.42
CA GLU A 34 -13.14 -8.78 7.79
C GLU A 34 -13.07 -8.14 9.18
N LEU A 35 -12.47 -8.84 10.15
CA LEU A 35 -12.26 -8.32 11.50
C LEU A 35 -11.07 -7.37 11.61
N SER A 36 -10.27 -7.23 10.54
CA SER A 36 -9.01 -6.49 10.63
C SER A 36 -9.23 -4.98 10.70
N TYR A 37 -8.95 -4.44 11.88
CA TYR A 37 -9.17 -3.04 12.22
C TYR A 37 -8.04 -2.52 13.09
N CYS A 38 -7.45 -1.39 12.76
CA CYS A 38 -6.41 -0.75 13.56
C CYS A 38 -7.03 0.05 14.71
N THR A 39 -7.07 -0.52 15.92
CA THR A 39 -7.63 0.17 17.09
C THR A 39 -6.79 1.36 17.57
N LEU A 40 -5.55 1.51 17.09
CA LEU A 40 -4.69 2.65 17.40
C LEU A 40 -4.96 3.86 16.49
N ARG A 41 -5.32 3.63 15.23
CA ARG A 41 -5.51 4.69 14.23
C ARG A 41 -6.95 4.84 13.77
N ASP A 42 -7.84 3.98 14.23
CA ASP A 42 -9.27 3.99 13.89
C ASP A 42 -9.51 3.82 12.37
N VAL A 43 -8.88 2.81 11.77
CA VAL A 43 -8.98 2.53 10.33
C VAL A 43 -9.17 1.05 10.04
N ASN A 44 -9.96 0.75 9.00
CA ASN A 44 -10.08 -0.58 8.42
C ASN A 44 -8.76 -1.01 7.77
N ILE A 45 -8.41 -2.29 7.88
CA ILE A 45 -7.22 -2.86 7.25
C ILE A 45 -7.67 -3.96 6.28
N THR A 46 -7.72 -3.65 4.98
CA THR A 46 -8.26 -4.60 4.00
C THR A 46 -7.30 -5.77 3.71
N HIS A 47 -5.99 -5.50 3.78
CA HIS A 47 -4.96 -6.49 3.49
C HIS A 47 -3.98 -6.64 4.67
N PRO A 48 -4.39 -7.22 5.81
CA PRO A 48 -3.59 -7.18 7.04
C PRO A 48 -2.19 -7.80 6.93
N PHE A 49 -1.99 -8.76 6.02
CA PHE A 49 -0.68 -9.36 5.76
C PHE A 49 0.22 -8.54 4.83
N TRP A 50 -0.31 -7.49 4.20
CA TRP A 50 0.38 -6.58 3.28
C TRP A 50 0.29 -5.11 3.73
N THR A 51 -0.20 -4.88 4.95
CA THR A 51 -0.21 -3.58 5.61
C THR A 51 0.86 -3.56 6.71
N TYR A 52 1.58 -2.44 6.84
CA TYR A 52 2.71 -2.28 7.75
C TYR A 52 2.63 -0.94 8.48
N CYS A 53 3.14 -0.85 9.72
CA CYS A 53 3.34 0.43 10.41
C CYS A 53 4.42 0.32 11.48
N ARG A 54 4.95 1.47 11.95
CA ARG A 54 5.99 1.51 12.99
C ARG A 54 5.49 1.17 14.39
N ASN A 55 4.18 1.26 14.63
CA ASN A 55 3.58 0.84 15.91
C ASN A 55 3.37 -0.68 16.01
N ARG A 56 3.87 -1.47 15.04
CA ARG A 56 3.73 -2.92 15.06
C ARG A 56 4.43 -3.52 16.29
N ARG A 57 3.66 -4.24 17.11
CA ARG A 57 4.17 -5.00 18.28
C ARG A 57 3.63 -6.43 18.22
N SER A 58 4.48 -7.40 18.57
CA SER A 58 4.07 -8.80 18.75
C SER A 58 3.41 -8.98 20.11
N GLY A 59 2.39 -9.83 20.20
CA GLY A 59 1.75 -10.20 21.47
C GLY A 59 2.75 -10.81 22.46
N GLY A 60 2.78 -10.29 23.68
CA GLY A 60 3.62 -10.78 24.78
C GLY A 60 3.50 -9.96 26.07
N ARG A 61 3.08 -8.69 25.98
CA ARG A 61 2.70 -7.89 27.15
C ARG A 61 1.28 -7.37 26.99
N ARG A 62 0.37 -7.82 27.86
CA ARG A 62 -0.96 -7.22 28.02
C ARG A 62 -0.77 -5.72 28.27
N ARG A 63 -1.53 -4.90 27.55
CA ARG A 63 -1.46 -3.44 27.70
C ARG A 63 -1.95 -3.06 29.10
N ASN A 64 -1.34 -2.03 29.69
CA ASN A 64 -2.01 -1.24 30.71
C ASN A 64 -3.01 -0.34 29.94
N PRO A 65 -4.34 -0.47 30.16
CA PRO A 65 -5.35 0.27 29.39
C PRO A 65 -5.26 1.80 29.52
N SER A 66 -4.53 2.31 30.52
CA SER A 66 -4.47 3.73 30.87
C SER A 66 -3.52 4.58 30.03
N VAL A 67 -2.69 3.99 29.16
CA VAL A 67 -1.76 4.75 28.32
C VAL A 67 -2.29 4.86 26.89
N GLN A 68 -2.81 6.04 26.55
CA GLN A 68 -3.14 6.40 25.18
C GLN A 68 -1.83 6.57 24.40
N GLU A 69 -1.52 5.60 23.55
CA GLU A 69 -0.33 5.63 22.69
C GLU A 69 -0.59 6.51 21.48
N GLN A 70 0.37 7.39 21.17
CA GLN A 70 0.31 8.19 19.95
C GLN A 70 0.79 7.37 18.74
N PRO A 71 0.06 7.38 17.61
CA PRO A 71 0.52 6.83 16.35
C PRO A 71 1.89 7.40 15.93
N ILE A 72 2.82 6.52 15.55
CA ILE A 72 4.15 6.90 15.04
C ILE A 72 4.20 6.62 13.54
N GLY A 73 4.39 7.67 12.75
CA GLY A 73 4.51 7.59 11.29
C GLY A 73 3.29 7.01 10.59
N TRP A 74 3.46 6.68 9.32
CA TRP A 74 2.38 6.27 8.43
C TRP A 74 2.07 4.77 8.50
N ILE A 75 0.88 4.43 8.00
CA ILE A 75 0.56 3.08 7.55
C ILE A 75 1.13 2.94 6.14
N TYR A 76 1.61 1.75 5.78
CA TYR A 76 2.12 1.45 4.46
C TYR A 76 1.41 0.22 3.88
N ALA A 77 1.12 0.26 2.58
CA ALA A 77 0.71 -0.90 1.80
C ALA A 77 1.92 -1.46 1.01
N SER A 78 1.75 -2.65 0.44
CA SER A 78 2.62 -3.11 -0.64
C SER A 78 2.37 -2.29 -1.90
N GLY A 79 3.41 -1.67 -2.44
CA GLY A 79 3.37 -1.00 -3.73
C GLY A 79 3.56 -1.98 -4.89
N LEU A 80 3.82 -1.42 -6.07
CA LEU A 80 4.22 -2.19 -7.25
C LEU A 80 5.59 -2.84 -7.01
N TYR A 81 5.79 -4.04 -7.54
CA TYR A 81 7.09 -4.69 -7.50
C TYR A 81 8.07 -3.98 -8.44
N GLU A 82 9.24 -3.61 -7.92
CA GLU A 82 10.32 -2.88 -8.61
C GLU A 82 11.66 -3.57 -8.29
N ASN A 83 11.88 -4.76 -8.84
CA ASN A 83 12.99 -5.69 -8.50
C ASN A 83 13.05 -6.14 -7.02
N SER A 84 12.19 -5.56 -6.18
CA SER A 84 12.06 -5.81 -4.75
C SER A 84 10.66 -5.38 -4.30
N TYR A 85 10.26 -5.81 -3.09
CA TYR A 85 9.03 -5.34 -2.47
C TYR A 85 9.19 -3.89 -2.01
N VAL A 86 8.30 -3.02 -2.49
CA VAL A 86 8.24 -1.61 -2.10
C VAL A 86 7.08 -1.39 -1.16
N ARG A 87 7.28 -0.56 -0.13
CA ARG A 87 6.21 -0.09 0.76
C ARG A 87 5.87 1.34 0.41
N ILE A 88 4.60 1.61 0.14
CA ILE A 88 4.10 2.96 -0.16
C ILE A 88 3.17 3.43 0.96
N PRO A 89 3.27 4.70 1.39
CA PRO A 89 2.48 5.21 2.51
C PRO A 89 1.00 5.29 2.13
N TRP A 90 0.10 5.17 3.10
CA TRP A 90 -1.31 5.50 2.94
C TRP A 90 -1.52 7.02 2.88
N ASN A 91 -2.65 7.44 2.31
CA ASN A 91 -3.09 8.84 2.37
C ASN A 91 -4.13 9.01 3.49
N GLY A 92 -3.67 9.32 4.71
CA GLY A 92 -4.55 9.33 5.88
C GLY A 92 -5.20 7.95 6.10
N PRO A 93 -6.55 7.84 6.11
CA PRO A 93 -7.25 6.55 6.22
C PRO A 93 -7.34 5.80 4.88
N ASN A 94 -6.93 6.40 3.76
CA ASN A 94 -7.12 5.83 2.43
C ASN A 94 -5.95 4.93 2.06
N GLU A 95 -6.24 3.64 1.89
CA GLU A 95 -5.32 2.62 1.42
C GLU A 95 -5.06 2.77 -0.09
N PRO A 96 -3.80 2.78 -0.55
CA PRO A 96 -3.50 2.72 -1.97
C PRO A 96 -3.62 1.27 -2.46
N HIS A 97 -4.25 1.09 -3.61
CA HIS A 97 -4.45 -0.20 -4.25
C HIS A 97 -3.47 -0.37 -5.40
N ALA A 98 -2.55 -1.34 -5.31
CA ALA A 98 -1.57 -1.62 -6.35
C ALA A 98 -2.05 -2.73 -7.31
N ASN A 99 -1.47 -2.77 -8.51
CA ASN A 99 -1.79 -3.71 -9.60
C ASN A 99 -3.19 -3.53 -10.18
N VAL A 100 -3.62 -2.28 -10.34
CA VAL A 100 -4.91 -1.90 -10.92
C VAL A 100 -4.70 -1.12 -12.21
N ALA A 101 -5.61 -1.28 -13.17
CA ALA A 101 -5.57 -0.49 -14.40
C ALA A 101 -5.90 0.97 -14.08
N THR A 102 -5.13 1.91 -14.62
CA THR A 102 -5.30 3.34 -14.32
C THR A 102 -4.66 4.23 -15.38
N GLU A 103 -5.13 5.48 -15.45
CA GLU A 103 -4.42 6.59 -16.06
C GLU A 103 -3.63 7.35 -14.99
N CYS A 104 -2.38 7.71 -15.26
CA CYS A 104 -1.52 8.36 -14.29
C CYS A 104 -1.82 9.86 -14.18
N SER A 105 -2.24 10.33 -13.01
CA SER A 105 -2.51 11.75 -12.72
C SER A 105 -1.27 12.65 -12.81
N THR A 106 -0.07 12.09 -12.79
CA THR A 106 1.20 12.85 -12.91
C THR A 106 1.65 13.03 -14.36
N CYS A 107 1.49 12.02 -15.22
CA CYS A 107 2.06 12.04 -16.59
C CYS A 107 1.10 11.61 -17.71
N GLY A 108 -0.17 11.32 -17.40
CA GLY A 108 -1.19 10.90 -18.37
C GLY A 108 -1.03 9.47 -18.91
N ARG A 109 0.02 8.73 -18.51
CA ARG A 109 0.24 7.36 -19.00
C ARG A 109 -0.87 6.41 -18.54
N LYS A 110 -1.45 5.66 -19.46
CA LYS A 110 -2.33 4.53 -19.19
C LYS A 110 -1.50 3.26 -18.93
N THR A 111 -1.88 2.51 -17.90
CA THR A 111 -1.25 1.22 -17.55
C THR A 111 -2.31 0.25 -17.05
N ASP A 112 -2.07 -1.05 -17.26
CA ASP A 112 -2.87 -2.14 -16.69
C ASP A 112 -2.45 -2.48 -15.24
N ARG A 113 -1.28 -1.99 -14.80
CA ARG A 113 -0.68 -2.29 -13.48
C ARG A 113 -0.09 -1.03 -12.83
N GLY A 114 -0.98 -0.13 -12.42
CA GLY A 114 -0.68 1.06 -11.64
C GLY A 114 -1.14 0.95 -10.18
N ILE A 115 -1.24 2.11 -9.55
CA ILE A 115 -1.69 2.33 -8.18
C ILE A 115 -2.86 3.30 -8.22
N THR A 116 -3.93 3.02 -7.48
CA THR A 116 -4.99 4.01 -7.22
C THR A 116 -5.08 4.34 -5.74
N VAL A 117 -5.56 5.53 -5.43
CA VAL A 117 -5.88 5.96 -4.05
C VAL A 117 -7.04 6.94 -4.08
N GLU A 118 -7.87 6.92 -3.06
CA GLU A 118 -8.89 7.95 -2.85
C GLU A 118 -8.27 9.21 -2.25
N HIS A 119 -8.62 10.37 -2.81
CA HIS A 119 -8.25 11.68 -2.29
C HIS A 119 -9.35 12.69 -2.62
N GLU A 120 -9.87 13.37 -1.59
CA GLU A 120 -10.89 14.42 -1.74
C GLU A 120 -12.14 13.99 -2.54
N GLY A 121 -12.53 12.72 -2.42
CA GLY A 121 -13.69 12.16 -3.12
C GLY A 121 -13.45 11.76 -4.57
N ALA A 122 -12.20 11.80 -5.04
CA ALA A 122 -11.80 11.32 -6.35
C ALA A 122 -10.75 10.21 -6.24
N THR A 123 -10.83 9.24 -7.17
CA THR A 123 -9.80 8.22 -7.35
C THR A 123 -8.66 8.81 -8.19
N LEU A 124 -7.48 8.91 -7.60
CA LEU A 124 -6.25 9.28 -8.31
C LEU A 124 -5.49 8.03 -8.76
N GLY A 125 -4.79 8.14 -9.88
CA GLY A 125 -4.09 7.03 -10.52
C GLY A 125 -2.60 7.29 -10.73
N PHE A 126 -1.75 6.27 -10.59
CA PHE A 126 -0.30 6.41 -10.72
C PHE A 126 0.32 5.21 -11.43
N CYS A 127 1.22 5.46 -12.38
CA CYS A 127 1.83 4.39 -13.19
C CYS A 127 3.05 3.71 -12.54
N THR A 128 3.59 4.29 -11.46
CA THR A 128 4.78 3.83 -10.72
C THR A 128 4.62 4.12 -9.23
N ASN A 129 5.39 3.43 -8.37
CA ASN A 129 5.48 3.84 -6.96
C ASN A 129 6.03 5.26 -6.83
N ARG A 130 6.98 5.63 -7.71
CA ARG A 130 7.59 6.95 -7.70
C ARG A 130 6.57 8.07 -7.89
N HIS A 131 5.73 8.01 -8.92
CA HIS A 131 4.72 9.04 -9.16
C HIS A 131 3.70 9.14 -8.02
N TYR A 132 3.29 7.99 -7.47
CA TYR A 132 2.46 7.97 -6.27
C TYR A 132 3.13 8.72 -5.11
N VAL A 133 4.39 8.40 -4.82
CA VAL A 133 5.12 9.00 -3.70
C VAL A 133 5.46 10.46 -3.93
N GLU A 134 5.78 10.86 -5.16
CA GLU A 134 6.01 12.27 -5.52
C GLU A 134 4.75 13.10 -5.30
N TRP A 135 3.60 12.64 -5.79
CA TRP A 135 2.31 13.28 -5.49
C TRP A 135 2.03 13.31 -3.99
N TRP A 136 2.20 12.18 -3.29
CA TRP A 136 1.95 12.10 -1.86
C TRP A 136 2.78 13.12 -1.07
N LYS A 137 4.03 13.39 -1.49
CA LYS A 137 4.88 14.41 -0.87
C LYS A 137 4.46 15.86 -1.15
N THR A 138 3.60 16.11 -2.13
CA THR A 138 3.04 17.46 -2.35
C THR A 138 2.04 17.86 -1.28
N ILE A 139 1.44 16.87 -0.61
CA ILE A 139 0.42 17.07 0.44
C ILE A 139 0.88 16.62 1.83
N HIS A 140 1.99 15.89 1.94
CA HIS A 140 2.58 15.44 3.21
C HIS A 140 4.07 15.77 3.29
N ASP A 141 4.47 16.51 4.33
CA ASP A 141 5.88 16.82 4.60
C ASP A 141 6.52 15.74 5.49
N ASP A 142 7.08 14.69 4.86
CA ASP A 142 7.87 13.66 5.55
C ASP A 142 9.26 13.50 4.90
N PRO A 143 10.35 13.87 5.62
CA PRO A 143 11.72 13.78 5.10
C PRO A 143 12.24 12.35 4.99
N LEU A 144 11.60 11.37 5.64
CA LEU A 144 12.00 9.95 5.59
C LEU A 144 11.50 9.28 4.30
N ILE A 145 10.54 9.88 3.61
CA ILE A 145 10.03 9.39 2.33
C ILE A 145 10.89 9.97 1.19
N ARG A 146 11.51 9.05 0.43
CA ARG A 146 12.50 9.34 -0.61
C ARG A 146 12.07 8.78 -1.97
N PRO A 147 11.35 9.58 -2.80
CA PRO A 147 10.93 9.15 -4.14
C PRO A 147 12.10 8.86 -5.09
N ASP A 148 13.26 9.47 -4.85
CA ASP A 148 14.47 9.30 -5.67
C ASP A 148 15.04 7.87 -5.67
N ARG A 149 14.61 7.03 -4.72
CA ARG A 149 15.00 5.61 -4.62
C ARG A 149 14.06 4.66 -5.38
N LEU A 150 12.98 5.18 -5.95
CA LEU A 150 11.96 4.41 -6.67
C LEU A 150 12.20 4.50 -8.18
N GLN A 151 11.79 3.47 -8.91
CA GLN A 151 11.96 3.43 -10.36
C GLN A 151 11.19 4.56 -11.04
N THR A 152 11.82 5.22 -12.01
CA THR A 152 11.11 6.16 -12.90
C THR A 152 10.18 5.41 -13.84
N PRO A 153 9.19 6.08 -14.45
CA PRO A 153 8.41 5.48 -15.52
C PRO A 153 9.30 4.95 -16.66
N GLU A 154 10.34 5.67 -17.04
CA GLU A 154 11.25 5.27 -18.12
C GLU A 154 11.93 3.95 -17.77
N GLN A 155 12.46 3.82 -16.55
CA GLN A 155 13.09 2.58 -16.07
C GLN A 155 12.10 1.42 -15.98
N ARG A 156 10.86 1.69 -15.54
CA ARG A 156 9.82 0.65 -15.41
C ARG A 156 9.35 0.11 -16.76
N TYR A 157 9.26 0.99 -17.76
CA TYR A 157 8.68 0.67 -19.07
C TYR A 157 9.73 0.55 -20.18
N GLU A 158 11.02 0.54 -19.84
CA GLU A 158 12.12 0.30 -20.77
C GLU A 158 11.91 -1.06 -21.47
N GLY A 159 11.88 -1.06 -22.81
CA GLY A 159 11.60 -2.25 -23.63
C GLY A 159 10.14 -2.46 -24.05
N GLN A 160 9.20 -1.59 -23.65
CA GLN A 160 7.79 -1.63 -24.12
C GLN A 160 7.47 -0.63 -25.25
N GLY A 161 8.45 0.18 -25.65
CA GLY A 161 8.35 1.13 -26.78
C GLY A 161 8.78 0.49 -28.09
N GLY A 162 7.89 -0.26 -28.73
CA GLY A 162 8.13 -0.90 -30.03
C GLY A 162 6.85 -1.45 -30.67
N GLY A 163 5.74 -0.73 -30.52
CA GLY A 163 4.51 -0.99 -31.26
C GLY A 163 4.34 0.06 -32.35
N GLU A 164 5.20 0.02 -33.37
CA GLU A 164 4.97 0.75 -34.61
C GLU A 164 3.61 0.35 -35.18
N GLU A 165 2.81 1.36 -35.52
CA GLU A 165 1.58 1.25 -36.27
C GLU A 165 1.81 0.37 -37.51
N ARG A 166 1.22 -0.84 -37.52
CA ARG A 166 1.06 -1.59 -38.77
C ARG A 166 0.05 -0.81 -39.60
N GLY A 167 0.58 0.09 -40.43
CA GLY A 167 -0.14 0.72 -41.52
C GLY A 167 -0.87 -0.35 -42.32
N THR A 168 -2.18 -0.17 -42.41
CA THR A 168 -3.01 -0.80 -43.43
C THR A 168 -2.40 -0.49 -44.80
N ARG A 169 -1.81 -1.49 -45.44
CA ARG A 169 -1.63 -1.49 -46.89
C ARG A 169 -2.81 -2.22 -47.49
N ASP A 170 -3.51 -1.48 -48.34
CA ASP A 170 -4.57 -1.91 -49.23
C ASP A 170 -4.18 -3.16 -50.03
N ILE A 171 -5.14 -4.07 -50.17
CA ILE A 171 -5.30 -4.98 -51.33
C ILE A 171 -6.78 -4.96 -51.69
#